data_AF-A0A821R8K3-F1
#
_entry.id   AF-A0A821R8K3-F1
#
_cell.length_a   1.000
_cell.length_b   1.000
_cell.length_c   1.000
_cell.angle_alpha   90.00
_cell.angle_beta   90.00
_cell.angle_gamma   90.00
#
_symmetry.space_group_name_H-M   'P 1'
#
loop_
_entity.id
_entity.type
_entity.pdbx_description
1 polymer ?
#
loop_
_entity_poly.entity_id
_entity_poly.type
_entity_poly.pdbx_seq_one_letter_code
_entity_poly.pdbx_strand_id
1 'polypeptide(L)'
;MPKVVKSSARELILKVKEFCEAEQKNKGVLIPLNNVRKRVAAITGVSEKTVSRITNEGVTAACTSKKIVTPGEESPASEKVRLRRVRFVRYPAKNLQFLRRT
;
A
#
# COMPACT_ATOMS: atom_id res chain seq x y z
N MET A 1 17.30 19.55 5.35
CA MET A 1 17.61 18.56 6.40
C MET A 1 17.98 17.24 5.76
N PRO A 2 19.09 16.60 6.14
CA PRO A 2 19.41 15.26 5.65
C PRO A 2 18.34 14.27 6.14
N LYS A 3 17.73 13.53 5.22
CA LYS A 3 16.77 12.48 5.58
C LYS A 3 17.52 11.32 6.21
N VAL A 4 17.16 10.96 7.44
CA VAL A 4 17.74 9.80 8.12
C VAL A 4 17.28 8.53 7.42
N VAL A 5 18.21 7.83 6.77
CA VAL A 5 17.94 6.56 6.10
C VAL A 5 18.15 5.41 7.09
N LYS A 6 17.13 4.56 7.24
CA LYS A 6 17.18 3.33 8.07
C LYS A 6 18.19 2.33 7.51
N SER A 7 18.74 1.45 8.36
CA SER A 7 19.78 0.48 8.00
C SER A 7 19.45 -0.35 6.76
N SER A 8 18.23 -0.92 6.69
CA SER A 8 17.79 -1.73 5.54
C SER A 8 17.83 -0.98 4.21
N ALA A 9 17.46 0.30 4.22
CA ALA A 9 17.54 1.14 3.04
C ALA A 9 18.99 1.49 2.67
N ARG A 10 19.91 1.58 3.63
CA ARG A 10 21.34 1.78 3.35
C ARG A 10 21.94 0.56 2.63
N GLU A 11 21.60 -0.64 3.06
CA GLU A 11 22.04 -1.88 2.40
C GLU A 11 21.54 -1.96 0.95
N LEU A 12 20.27 -1.60 0.71
CA LEU A 12 19.72 -1.55 -0.64
C LEU A 12 20.46 -0.53 -1.52
N ILE A 13 20.78 0.65 -0.98
CA ILE A 13 21.55 1.67 -1.72
C ILE A 13 22.93 1.14 -2.13
N LEU A 14 23.60 0.39 -1.24
CA LEU A 14 24.89 -0.23 -1.57
C LEU A 14 24.76 -1.24 -2.72
N LYS A 15 23.77 -2.13 -2.67
CA LYS A 15 23.52 -3.10 -3.75
C LYS A 15 23.19 -2.44 -5.09
N VAL A 16 22.42 -1.36 -5.08
CA VAL A 16 22.11 -0.57 -6.29
C VAL A 16 23.40 0.00 -6.89
N LYS A 17 24.26 0.58 -6.03
CA LYS A 17 25.55 1.12 -6.47
C LYS A 17 26.43 0.03 -7.10
N GLU A 18 26.58 -1.11 -6.44
CA GLU A 18 27.38 -2.24 -6.95
C GLU A 18 26.87 -2.74 -8.31
N PHE A 19 25.55 -2.84 -8.49
CA PHE A 19 24.96 -3.23 -9.76
C PHE A 19 25.28 -2.23 -10.88
N CYS A 20 25.16 -0.93 -10.61
CA CYS A 20 25.50 0.10 -11.60
C CYS A 20 26.99 0.12 -11.94
N GLU A 21 27.88 -0.08 -10.96
CA GLU A 21 29.32 -0.20 -11.19
C GLU A 21 29.65 -1.44 -12.03
N ALA A 22 28.95 -2.56 -11.82
CA ALA A 22 29.09 -3.75 -12.63
C ALA A 22 28.68 -3.50 -14.10
N GLU A 23 27.57 -2.79 -14.34
CA GLU A 23 27.16 -2.40 -15.69
C GLU A 23 28.18 -1.45 -16.35
N GLN A 24 28.74 -0.52 -15.57
CA GLN A 24 29.78 0.39 -16.06
C GLN A 24 31.05 -0.37 -16.48
N LYS A 25 31.51 -1.33 -15.67
CA LYS A 25 32.67 -2.18 -15.98
C LYS A 25 32.44 -3.03 -17.24
N ASN A 26 31.22 -3.51 -17.44
CA ASN A 26 30.85 -4.31 -18.60
C ASN A 26 30.62 -3.47 -19.88
N LYS A 27 30.73 -2.13 -19.80
CA LYS A 27 30.47 -1.18 -20.90
C LYS A 27 29.12 -1.39 -21.58
N GLY A 28 28.14 -1.90 -20.84
CA GLY A 28 26.90 -2.37 -21.40
C GLY A 28 25.92 -2.84 -20.34
N VAL A 29 24.64 -2.85 -20.73
CA VAL A 29 23.56 -3.24 -19.85
C VAL A 29 23.63 -4.76 -19.60
N LEU A 30 23.81 -5.19 -18.35
CA LEU A 30 23.85 -6.63 -18.02
C LEU A 30 22.50 -7.30 -18.27
N ILE A 31 21.42 -6.60 -17.93
CA ILE A 31 20.04 -7.09 -18.06
C ILE A 31 19.25 -6.09 -18.90
N PRO A 32 18.65 -6.49 -20.02
CA PRO A 32 17.92 -5.57 -20.92
C PRO A 32 16.94 -4.66 -20.18
N LEU A 33 16.89 -3.39 -20.57
CA LEU A 33 16.03 -2.37 -19.95
C LEU A 33 14.55 -2.74 -20.01
N ASN A 34 14.13 -3.49 -21.03
CA ASN A 34 12.77 -3.99 -21.20
C ASN A 34 12.36 -4.93 -20.04
N ASN A 35 13.31 -5.63 -19.43
CA ASN A 35 13.07 -6.62 -18.39
C ASN A 35 13.22 -6.01 -16.99
N VAL A 36 12.37 -5.03 -16.67
CA VAL A 36 12.40 -4.29 -15.39
C VAL A 36 12.34 -5.23 -14.19
N ARG A 37 11.48 -6.26 -14.23
CA ARG A 37 11.34 -7.24 -13.12
C ARG A 37 12.64 -7.97 -12.81
N LYS A 38 13.37 -8.39 -13.85
CA LYS A 38 14.66 -9.10 -13.70
C LYS A 38 15.74 -8.18 -13.14
N ARG A 39 15.76 -6.91 -13.56
CA ARG A 39 16.67 -5.90 -13.03
C ARG A 39 16.43 -5.67 -11.54
N VAL A 40 15.17 -5.43 -11.15
CA VAL A 40 14.81 -5.22 -9.74
C VAL A 40 15.16 -6.44 -8.90
N ALA A 41 14.88 -7.64 -9.38
CA ALA A 41 15.25 -8.89 -8.71
C ALA A 41 16.75 -9.02 -8.50
N ALA A 42 17.56 -8.75 -9.53
CA ALA A 42 19.01 -8.82 -9.45
C ALA A 42 19.62 -7.78 -8.48
N ILE A 43 19.11 -6.54 -8.49
CA ILE A 43 19.58 -5.47 -7.61
C ILE A 43 19.21 -5.74 -6.16
N THR A 44 17.95 -6.11 -5.91
CA THR A 44 17.43 -6.25 -4.54
C THR A 44 17.80 -7.60 -3.92
N GLY A 45 18.13 -8.60 -4.75
CA GLY A 45 18.38 -9.98 -4.33
C GLY A 45 17.11 -10.76 -4.00
N VAL A 46 15.96 -10.33 -4.53
CA VAL A 46 14.65 -10.91 -4.23
C VAL A 46 14.11 -11.62 -5.48
N SER A 47 13.33 -12.70 -5.29
CA SER A 47 12.77 -13.45 -6.43
C SER A 47 11.85 -12.59 -7.30
N GLU A 48 11.82 -12.85 -8.62
CA GLU A 48 10.93 -12.17 -9.57
C GLU A 48 9.45 -12.28 -9.18
N LYS A 49 9.06 -13.42 -8.57
CA LYS A 49 7.71 -13.65 -8.04
C LYS A 49 7.37 -12.71 -6.90
N THR A 50 8.32 -12.42 -6.02
CA THR A 50 8.14 -11.49 -4.91
C THR A 50 8.05 -10.05 -5.42
N VAL A 51 8.91 -9.67 -6.37
CA VAL A 51 8.83 -8.36 -7.02
C VAL A 51 7.45 -8.16 -7.65
N SER A 52 6.95 -9.17 -8.37
CA SER A 52 5.62 -9.12 -9.00
C SER A 52 4.48 -8.98 -7.98
N ARG A 53 4.58 -9.67 -6.83
CA ARG A 53 3.61 -9.53 -5.73
C ARG A 53 3.61 -8.10 -5.16
N ILE A 54 4.79 -7.58 -4.82
CA ILE A 54 4.94 -6.22 -4.28
C ILE A 54 4.44 -5.17 -5.29
N THR A 55 4.70 -5.33 -6.58
CA THR A 55 4.18 -4.40 -7.59
C THR A 55 2.65 -4.40 -7.64
N ASN A 56 2.02 -5.57 -7.53
CA ASN A 56 0.56 -5.68 -7.52
C ASN A 56 -0.05 -5.10 -6.23
N GLU A 57 0.62 -5.33 -5.08
CA GLU A 57 0.26 -4.71 -3.81
C GLU A 57 0.36 -3.19 -3.89
N GLY A 58 1.42 -2.66 -4.52
CA GLY A 58 1.60 -1.22 -4.75
C GLY A 58 0.50 -0.60 -5.61
N VAL A 59 0.09 -1.26 -6.70
CA VAL A 59 -1.05 -0.83 -7.53
C VAL A 59 -2.35 -0.83 -6.72
N THR A 60 -2.58 -1.88 -5.93
CA THR A 60 -3.78 -2.00 -5.09
C THR A 60 -3.81 -0.93 -3.99
N ALA A 61 -2.66 -0.68 -3.36
CA ALA A 61 -2.45 0.36 -2.35
C ALA A 61 -2.73 1.76 -2.91
N ALA A 62 -2.21 2.06 -4.11
CA ALA A 62 -2.46 3.33 -4.78
C ALA A 62 -3.96 3.52 -5.10
N CYS A 63 -4.64 2.46 -5.54
CA CYS A 63 -6.07 2.49 -5.84
C CYS A 63 -6.93 2.66 -4.57
N THR A 64 -6.56 2.01 -3.48
CA THR A 64 -7.35 1.99 -2.22
C THR A 64 -6.90 3.00 -1.18
N SER A 65 -5.88 3.81 -1.47
CA SER A 65 -5.22 4.72 -0.51
C SER A 65 -4.76 4.03 0.78
N LYS A 66 -4.44 2.73 0.70
CA LYS A 66 -3.94 1.92 1.82
C LYS A 66 -2.43 1.79 1.74
N LYS A 67 -1.77 1.51 2.87
CA LYS A 67 -0.32 1.24 2.91
C LYS A 67 -0.03 -0.14 2.32
N ILE A 68 1.14 -0.32 1.72
CA ILE A 68 1.65 -1.66 1.35
C ILE A 68 1.97 -2.36 2.68
N VAL A 69 1.33 -3.51 2.92
CA VAL A 69 1.43 -4.26 4.18
C VAL A 69 2.28 -5.49 3.96
N THR A 70 3.18 -5.77 4.90
CA THR A 70 4.00 -6.98 4.86
C THR A 70 3.10 -8.21 5.05
N PRO A 71 3.26 -9.29 4.27
CA PRO A 71 2.51 -10.52 4.49
C PRO A 71 2.68 -11.03 5.93
N GLY A 72 1.56 -11.22 6.64
CA GLY A 72 1.56 -11.65 8.05
C GLY A 72 1.54 -10.51 9.07
N GLU A 73 1.64 -9.25 8.63
CA GLU A 73 1.45 -8.09 9.50
C GLU A 73 -0.06 -7.79 9.58
N GLU A 74 -0.66 -8.00 10.76
CA GLU A 74 -2.06 -7.64 10.99
C GLU A 74 -2.21 -6.12 10.83
N SER A 75 -3.11 -5.71 9.93
CA SER A 75 -3.47 -4.30 9.78
C SER A 75 -3.98 -3.75 11.12
N PRO A 76 -3.74 -2.47 11.48
CA PRO A 76 -4.31 -1.89 12.69
C PRO A 76 -5.82 -2.10 12.64
N ALA A 77 -6.35 -2.70 13.71
CA ALA A 77 -7.73 -3.12 13.84
C ALA A 77 -8.66 -2.09 13.23
N SER A 78 -9.45 -2.50 12.24
CA SER A 78 -10.59 -1.69 11.81
C SER A 78 -11.40 -1.37 13.06
N GLU A 79 -11.55 -0.07 13.35
CA GLU A 79 -12.35 0.37 14.47
C GLU A 79 -13.75 -0.18 14.26
N LYS A 80 -14.11 -1.21 15.03
CA LYS A 80 -15.42 -1.83 14.98
C LYS A 80 -16.40 -0.74 15.37
N VAL A 81 -17.05 -0.12 14.39
CA VAL A 81 -18.19 0.76 14.62
C VAL A 81 -19.21 -0.07 15.40
N ARG A 82 -19.26 0.14 16.72
CA ARG A 82 -20.34 -0.37 17.56
C ARG A 82 -21.59 0.32 17.06
N LEU A 83 -22.35 -0.35 16.18
CA LEU A 83 -23.74 -0.02 15.90
C LEU A 83 -24.46 -0.03 17.24
N ARG A 84 -24.52 1.13 17.90
CA ARG A 84 -25.39 1.34 19.05
C ARG A 84 -26.79 1.09 18.51
N ARG A 85 -27.41 0.04 19.01
CA ARG A 85 -28.80 -0.34 18.75
C ARG A 85 -29.65 0.90 18.95
N VAL A 86 -29.99 1.59 17.86
CA VAL A 86 -30.86 2.76 17.91
C VAL A 86 -32.20 2.19 18.39
N ARG A 87 -32.61 2.55 19.61
CA ARG A 87 -33.95 2.23 20.08
C ARG A 87 -34.90 2.94 19.13
N PHE A 88 -35.62 2.16 18.33
CA PHE A 88 -36.80 2.64 17.60
C PHE A 88 -37.78 3.19 18.64
N VAL A 89 -37.81 4.51 18.79
CA VAL A 89 -38.89 5.16 19.51
C VAL A 89 -40.07 5.12 18.56
N ARG A 90 -41.00 4.17 18.78
CA ARG A 90 -42.32 4.23 18.16
C ARG A 90 -43.02 5.47 18.71
N TYR A 91 -43.18 6.50 17.88
CA TYR A 91 -44.10 7.58 18.19
C TYR A 91 -45.54 7.04 18.13
N PRO A 92 -46.38 7.29 19.15
CA PRO A 92 -47.78 6.92 19.09
C PRO A 92 -48.50 7.83 18.09
N ALA A 93 -49.16 7.21 17.10
CA ALA A 93 -50.04 7.89 16.17
C ALA A 93 -51.30 8.39 16.89
N LYS A 94 -51.27 9.60 17.46
CA LYS A 94 -52.46 10.30 17.96
C LYS A 94 -52.27 11.81 17.86
N ASN A 95 -52.72 12.40 16.75
CA ASN A 95 -53.80 13.40 16.75
C ASN A 95 -53.84 14.12 15.41
N LEU A 96 -54.82 13.69 14.61
CA LEU A 96 -55.43 14.47 13.56
C LEU A 96 -56.08 15.69 14.22
N GLN A 97 -55.55 16.90 13.98
CA GLN A 97 -56.34 18.12 14.12
C GLN A 97 -56.22 18.91 12.83
N PHE A 98 -57.31 18.85 12.07
CA PHE A 98 -57.65 19.82 11.04
C PHE A 98 -57.72 21.20 11.67
N LEU A 99 -56.89 22.13 11.22
CA LEU A 99 -57.19 23.55 11.35
C LEU A 99 -57.46 24.09 9.94
N ARG A 100 -58.75 24.20 9.62
CA ARG A 100 -59.22 25.12 8.60
C ARG A 100 -59.07 26.55 9.13
N ARG A 101 -59.01 27.49 8.17
CA ARG A 101 -59.16 28.96 8.24
C ARG A 101 -57.82 29.66 7.97
N THR A 102 -57.71 30.56 7.00
CA THR A 102 -58.71 31.34 6.23
C THR A 102 -58.29 31.47 4.79
#